data_AF-A0A918TE47-F1
#
_entry.id   AF-A0A918TE47-F1
#
_cell.length_a   1.000
_cell.length_b   1.000
_cell.length_c   1.000
_cell.angle_alpha   90.00
_cell.angle_beta   90.00
_cell.angle_gamma   90.00
#
_symmetry.space_group_name_H-M   'P 1'
#
loop_
_entity.id
_entity.type
_entity.pdbx_description
1 polymer ?
#
loop_
_entity_poly.entity_id
_entity_poly.type
_entity_poly.pdbx_seq_one_letter_code
_entity_poly.pdbx_strand_id
1 'polypeptide(L)'
;MKPYNPLEKENLGKSVAESLLNSPPVPLGEIKTFKGAGIYAIYYNGKFEPYLPFQKWNTSATELRLPIYVGKAIPSGARKGNVDPEVSARGTDLYKRLEDHRKSVVKATNLEVTDFWCRYLTVDDIWIPLGESLIIQLYRPLWNSVVDGFGNHDPGSGRYKGARPSWDAIHPGRSWATKCAPAKLSEENILKKISDYWSTQTLVL
;
A
#
# COMPACT_ATOMS: atom_id res chain seq x y z
N MET A 1 -27.99 21.10 -10.53
CA MET A 1 -27.27 20.89 -9.26
C MET A 1 -27.72 19.57 -8.68
N LYS A 2 -26.80 18.64 -8.38
CA LYS A 2 -27.16 17.41 -7.66
C LYS A 2 -27.28 17.78 -6.16
N PRO A 3 -28.37 17.42 -5.47
CA PRO A 3 -28.47 17.62 -4.02
C PRO A 3 -27.32 16.94 -3.30
N TYR A 4 -26.76 17.60 -2.28
CA TYR A 4 -25.72 17.02 -1.43
C TYR A 4 -26.27 15.79 -0.71
N ASN A 5 -25.62 14.64 -0.89
CA ASN A 5 -25.98 13.42 -0.19
C ASN A 5 -24.88 13.10 0.84
N PRO A 6 -25.12 13.29 2.15
CA PRO A 6 -24.13 12.97 3.18
C PRO A 6 -23.79 11.46 3.23
N LEU A 7 -24.60 10.59 2.62
CA LEU A 7 -24.39 9.14 2.53
C LEU A 7 -23.72 8.70 1.23
N GLU A 8 -23.28 9.62 0.36
CA GLU A 8 -22.42 9.24 -0.78
C GLU A 8 -21.09 8.66 -0.29
N LYS A 9 -20.61 7.61 -0.97
CA LYS A 9 -19.41 6.85 -0.57
C LYS A 9 -18.19 7.75 -0.41
N GLU A 10 -18.07 8.74 -1.29
CA GLU A 10 -17.03 9.75 -1.27
C GLU A 10 -17.08 10.57 0.02
N ASN A 11 -18.27 10.97 0.47
CA ASN A 11 -18.47 11.75 1.71
C ASN A 11 -18.27 10.89 2.97
N LEU A 12 -18.72 9.63 2.95
CA LEU A 12 -18.59 8.70 4.06
C LEU A 12 -17.14 8.24 4.30
N GLY A 13 -16.37 8.06 3.22
CA GLY A 13 -14.96 7.65 3.31
C GLY A 13 -13.99 8.80 3.55
N LYS A 14 -14.42 10.05 3.32
CA LYS A 14 -13.53 11.22 3.31
C LYS A 14 -12.88 11.46 4.66
N SER A 15 -13.64 11.40 5.74
CA SER A 15 -13.13 11.64 7.10
C SER A 15 -12.05 10.61 7.48
N VAL A 16 -12.24 9.35 7.11
CA VAL A 16 -11.28 8.26 7.34
C VAL A 16 -10.01 8.46 6.51
N ALA A 17 -10.16 8.79 5.23
CA ALA A 17 -9.04 9.08 4.33
C ALA A 17 -8.24 10.32 4.80
N GLU A 18 -8.93 11.42 5.10
CA GLU A 18 -8.32 12.65 5.62
C GLU A 18 -7.61 12.39 6.96
N SER A 19 -8.23 11.64 7.88
CA SER A 19 -7.60 11.27 9.15
C SER A 19 -6.31 10.48 8.96
N LEU A 20 -6.30 9.51 8.04
CA LEU A 20 -5.08 8.77 7.72
C LEU A 20 -4.01 9.73 7.16
N LEU A 21 -4.36 10.54 6.16
CA LEU A 21 -3.41 11.38 5.43
C LEU A 21 -2.88 12.55 6.27
N ASN A 22 -3.61 12.99 7.30
CA ASN A 22 -3.16 14.02 8.23
C ASN A 22 -2.37 13.47 9.42
N SER A 23 -2.31 12.14 9.60
CA SER A 23 -1.50 11.55 10.66
C SER A 23 0.00 11.77 10.42
N PRO A 24 0.80 11.98 11.47
CA PRO A 24 2.25 12.09 11.34
C PRO A 24 2.84 10.83 10.68
N PRO A 25 3.66 10.97 9.63
CA PRO A 25 4.31 9.82 9.03
C PRO A 25 5.36 9.23 9.97
N VAL A 26 5.56 7.92 9.87
CA VAL A 26 6.55 7.15 10.65
C VAL A 26 7.49 6.44 9.66
N PRO A 27 8.81 6.35 9.92
CA PRO A 27 9.69 5.53 9.09
C PRO A 27 9.19 4.07 9.05
N LEU A 28 9.07 3.49 7.86
CA LEU A 28 8.57 2.11 7.72
C LEU A 28 9.52 1.12 8.41
N GLY A 29 10.81 1.44 8.46
CA GLY A 29 11.85 0.68 9.16
C GLY A 29 11.72 0.64 10.69
N GLU A 30 10.97 1.59 11.29
CA GLU A 30 10.95 1.85 12.73
C GLU A 30 9.56 1.66 13.37
N ILE A 31 8.61 1.07 12.65
CA ILE A 31 7.27 0.83 13.18
C ILE A 31 7.32 -0.04 14.45
N LYS A 32 6.65 0.43 15.50
CA LYS A 32 6.51 -0.32 16.76
C LYS A 32 5.25 -1.16 16.70
N THR A 33 5.20 -2.25 17.48
CA THR A 33 3.98 -3.06 17.60
C THR A 33 2.84 -2.24 18.19
N PHE A 34 1.67 -2.32 17.56
CA PHE A 34 0.43 -1.72 18.04
C PHE A 34 -0.76 -2.65 17.78
N LYS A 35 -1.87 -2.37 18.45
CA LYS A 35 -3.12 -3.13 18.30
C LYS A 35 -4.06 -2.46 17.31
N GLY A 36 -4.90 -3.26 16.66
CA GLY A 36 -5.96 -2.82 15.77
C GLY A 36 -5.86 -3.39 14.36
N ALA A 37 -6.99 -3.30 13.67
CA ALA A 37 -7.14 -3.42 12.24
C ALA A 37 -7.40 -2.04 11.62
N GLY A 38 -7.17 -1.88 10.33
CA GLY A 38 -7.33 -0.57 9.71
C GLY A 38 -6.72 -0.44 8.33
N ILE A 39 -6.37 0.79 7.99
CA ILE A 39 -5.82 1.18 6.69
C ILE A 39 -4.43 1.82 6.86
N TYR A 40 -3.64 1.79 5.80
CA TYR A 40 -2.32 2.39 5.76
C TYR A 40 -1.97 2.90 4.36
N ALA A 41 -1.07 3.87 4.32
CA ALA A 41 -0.43 4.40 3.13
C ALA A 41 1.09 4.34 3.33
N ILE A 42 1.81 3.86 2.32
CA ILE A 42 3.26 3.82 2.26
C ILE A 42 3.71 4.86 1.25
N TYR A 43 4.76 5.59 1.60
CA TYR A 43 5.35 6.66 0.83
C TYR A 43 6.81 6.33 0.56
N TYR A 44 7.32 6.88 -0.54
CA TYR A 44 8.70 6.71 -0.97
C TYR A 44 9.33 8.06 -1.26
N ASN A 45 10.57 8.26 -0.81
CA ASN A 45 11.37 9.47 -1.06
C ASN A 45 12.84 9.16 -1.40
N GLY A 46 13.12 7.94 -1.88
CA GLY A 46 14.47 7.47 -2.21
C GLY A 46 14.99 7.84 -3.59
N LYS A 47 15.96 7.06 -4.07
CA LYS A 47 16.75 7.35 -5.29
C LYS A 47 16.70 6.29 -6.41
N PHE A 48 15.95 5.20 -6.25
CA PHE A 48 15.65 4.28 -7.35
C PHE A 48 15.10 5.04 -8.55
N GLU A 49 15.82 5.02 -9.68
CA GLU A 49 15.64 5.91 -10.82
C GLU A 49 14.19 5.97 -11.33
N PRO A 50 13.50 4.84 -11.56
CA PRO A 50 12.11 4.85 -12.03
C PRO A 50 11.12 5.55 -11.08
N TYR A 51 11.50 5.75 -9.82
CA TYR A 51 10.69 6.33 -8.75
C TYR A 51 11.13 7.74 -8.34
N LEU A 52 12.17 8.31 -8.97
CA LEU A 52 12.61 9.69 -8.70
C LEU A 52 11.48 10.73 -8.79
N PRO A 53 10.49 10.63 -9.70
CA PRO A 53 9.40 11.61 -9.77
C PRO A 53 8.58 11.76 -8.48
N PHE A 54 8.60 10.79 -7.55
CA PHE A 54 7.97 10.95 -6.23
C PHE A 54 8.50 12.17 -5.47
N GLN A 55 9.76 12.57 -5.66
CA GLN A 55 10.37 13.72 -4.97
C GLN A 55 9.63 15.03 -5.24
N LYS A 56 8.85 15.14 -6.32
CA LYS A 56 7.95 16.28 -6.58
C LYS A 56 6.87 16.46 -5.51
N TRP A 57 6.41 15.36 -4.92
CA TRP A 57 5.29 15.33 -3.98
C TRP A 57 5.68 14.86 -2.58
N ASN A 58 6.83 14.20 -2.46
CA ASN A 58 7.39 13.65 -1.24
C ASN A 58 8.76 14.29 -0.99
N THR A 59 8.75 15.60 -0.70
CA THR A 59 9.94 16.47 -0.65
C THR A 59 10.76 16.31 0.63
N SER A 60 10.13 15.85 1.72
CA SER A 60 10.79 15.61 2.99
C SER A 60 10.05 14.56 3.83
N ALA A 61 10.63 14.16 4.95
CA ALA A 61 10.01 13.26 5.92
C ALA A 61 8.62 13.73 6.41
N THR A 62 8.40 15.04 6.46
CA THR A 62 7.14 15.65 6.94
C THR A 62 6.21 16.06 5.81
N GLU A 63 6.72 16.17 4.58
CA GLU A 63 5.97 16.57 3.39
C GLU A 63 5.79 15.37 2.45
N LEU A 64 4.95 14.43 2.86
CA LEU A 64 4.64 13.22 2.10
C LEU A 64 3.19 13.28 1.61
N ARG A 65 3.01 13.40 0.30
CA ARG A 65 1.70 13.62 -0.32
C ARG A 65 1.25 12.49 -1.24
N LEU A 66 2.15 11.91 -2.03
CA LEU A 66 1.81 10.85 -2.97
C LEU A 66 2.22 9.48 -2.41
N PRO A 67 1.28 8.62 -1.98
CA PRO A 67 1.62 7.27 -1.58
C PRO A 67 2.07 6.44 -2.79
N ILE A 68 3.07 5.58 -2.58
CA ILE A 68 3.47 4.55 -3.55
C ILE A 68 2.55 3.33 -3.45
N TYR A 69 2.00 3.06 -2.26
CA TYR A 69 1.07 1.98 -2.01
C TYR A 69 0.07 2.34 -0.91
N VAL A 70 -1.16 1.85 -1.05
CA VAL A 70 -2.22 1.94 -0.04
C VAL A 70 -2.78 0.54 0.15
N GLY A 71 -3.06 0.18 1.40
CA GLY A 71 -3.70 -1.08 1.68
C GLY A 71 -4.43 -1.09 3.00
N LYS A 72 -4.98 -2.26 3.31
CA LYS A 72 -5.71 -2.53 4.55
C LYS A 72 -5.24 -3.79 5.26
N ALA A 73 -5.63 -3.89 6.51
CA ALA A 73 -5.65 -5.13 7.29
C ALA A 73 -6.97 -5.22 8.04
N ILE A 74 -7.72 -6.29 7.81
CA ILE A 74 -8.99 -6.57 8.51
C ILE A 74 -8.74 -7.53 9.68
N PRO A 75 -9.54 -7.47 10.77
CA PRO A 75 -9.36 -8.33 11.92
C PRO A 75 -9.39 -9.82 11.56
N SER A 76 -8.48 -10.59 12.14
CA SER A 76 -8.54 -12.05 12.08
C SER A 76 -9.82 -12.55 12.75
N GLY A 77 -10.70 -13.23 12.01
CA GLY A 77 -11.98 -13.72 12.53
C GLY A 77 -13.22 -12.93 12.08
N ALA A 78 -13.06 -11.72 11.51
CA ALA A 78 -14.17 -10.99 10.89
C ALA A 78 -14.84 -11.80 9.76
N ARG A 79 -14.06 -12.64 9.07
CA ARG A 79 -14.53 -13.58 8.03
C ARG A 79 -15.40 -14.73 8.57
N LYS A 80 -15.49 -14.91 9.89
CA LYS A 80 -16.32 -15.94 10.55
C LYS A 80 -17.60 -15.37 11.18
N GLY A 81 -17.91 -14.08 10.96
CA GLY A 81 -19.14 -13.45 11.47
C GLY A 81 -19.10 -13.05 12.95
N ASN A 82 -17.95 -13.17 13.62
CA ASN A 82 -17.77 -12.66 14.98
C ASN A 82 -17.44 -11.17 14.91
N VAL A 83 -18.49 -10.34 14.91
CA VAL A 83 -18.43 -8.87 14.89
C VAL A 83 -18.34 -8.33 16.32
N ASP A 84 -17.44 -8.89 17.14
CA ASP A 84 -17.18 -8.31 18.45
C ASP A 84 -16.21 -7.13 18.28
N PRO A 85 -16.64 -5.87 18.53
CA PRO A 85 -15.78 -4.70 18.39
C PRO A 85 -14.50 -4.81 19.24
N GLU A 86 -14.55 -5.55 20.35
CA GLU A 86 -13.36 -5.78 21.19
C GLU A 86 -12.31 -6.64 20.48
N VAL A 87 -12.70 -7.55 19.57
CA VAL A 87 -11.77 -8.40 18.82
C VAL A 87 -10.97 -7.58 17.81
N SER A 88 -11.64 -6.65 17.11
CA SER A 88 -11.01 -5.70 16.18
C SER A 88 -9.97 -4.81 16.85
N ALA A 89 -10.22 -4.42 18.11
CA ALA A 89 -9.32 -3.58 18.91
C ALA A 89 -8.17 -4.35 19.59
N ARG A 90 -8.26 -5.67 19.73
CA ARG A 90 -7.27 -6.49 20.46
C ARG A 90 -6.17 -7.09 19.58
N GLY A 91 -6.44 -7.35 18.30
CA GLY A 91 -5.49 -7.94 17.36
C GLY A 91 -4.32 -7.01 17.00
N THR A 92 -3.31 -7.51 16.29
CA THR A 92 -2.19 -6.70 15.74
C THR A 92 -2.13 -6.80 14.22
N ASP A 93 -3.29 -6.98 13.56
CA ASP A 93 -3.40 -7.31 12.14
C ASP A 93 -2.79 -6.23 11.25
N LEU A 94 -3.03 -4.94 11.57
CA LEU A 94 -2.48 -3.82 10.82
C LEU A 94 -0.96 -3.72 10.96
N TYR A 95 -0.44 -3.87 12.19
CA TYR A 95 1.00 -3.94 12.42
C TYR A 95 1.67 -5.10 11.66
N LYS A 96 1.11 -6.31 11.77
CA LYS A 96 1.64 -7.51 11.07
C LYS A 96 1.69 -7.29 9.56
N ARG A 97 0.66 -6.66 9.00
CA ARG A 97 0.60 -6.36 7.56
C ARG A 97 1.68 -5.36 7.14
N LEU A 98 1.89 -4.29 7.90
CA LEU A 98 2.98 -3.34 7.64
C LEU A 98 4.35 -4.00 7.80
N GLU A 99 4.50 -4.89 8.78
CA GLU A 99 5.74 -5.64 9.00
C GLU A 99 6.05 -6.60 7.83
N ASP A 100 5.03 -7.22 7.23
CA ASP A 100 5.21 -8.04 6.02
C ASP A 100 5.67 -7.21 4.82
N HIS A 101 5.17 -5.98 4.69
CA HIS A 101 5.60 -5.02 3.68
C HIS A 101 7.03 -4.55 3.91
N ARG A 102 7.37 -4.19 5.16
CA ARG A 102 8.74 -3.84 5.55
C ARG A 102 9.71 -4.96 5.20
N LYS A 103 9.39 -6.22 5.53
CA LYS A 103 10.19 -7.40 5.16
C LYS A 103 10.32 -7.58 3.64
N SER A 104 9.30 -7.22 2.87
CA SER A 104 9.34 -7.30 1.41
C SER A 104 10.30 -6.26 0.83
N VAL A 105 10.26 -5.02 1.32
CA VAL A 105 11.20 -3.95 0.95
C VAL A 105 12.63 -4.32 1.36
N VAL A 106 12.86 -4.75 2.59
CA VAL A 106 14.21 -5.16 3.09
C VAL A 106 14.82 -6.29 2.27
N LYS A 107 13.99 -7.16 1.67
CA LYS A 107 14.50 -8.24 0.81
C LYS A 107 14.86 -7.77 -0.59
N ALA A 108 14.26 -6.68 -1.09
CA ALA A 108 14.53 -6.19 -2.42
C ALA A 108 15.97 -5.67 -2.51
N THR A 109 16.68 -6.01 -3.59
CA THR A 109 18.10 -5.65 -3.73
C THR A 109 18.34 -4.22 -4.22
N ASN A 110 17.28 -3.50 -4.58
CA ASN A 110 17.34 -2.17 -5.20
C ASN A 110 16.45 -1.14 -4.50
N LEU A 111 16.00 -1.44 -3.27
CA LEU A 111 15.21 -0.54 -2.43
C LEU A 111 15.81 -0.52 -1.03
N GLU A 112 15.91 0.66 -0.44
CA GLU A 112 16.35 0.84 0.94
C GLU A 112 15.16 1.15 1.83
N VAL A 113 14.99 0.42 2.94
CA VAL A 113 13.83 0.61 3.83
C VAL A 113 13.80 2.00 4.48
N THR A 114 14.94 2.67 4.58
CA THR A 114 15.09 4.04 5.09
C THR A 114 14.47 5.09 4.16
N ASP A 115 14.23 4.74 2.89
CA ASP A 115 13.57 5.60 1.91
C ASP A 115 12.04 5.48 1.94
N PHE A 116 11.50 4.71 2.90
CA PHE A 116 10.07 4.44 3.03
C PHE A 116 9.50 4.95 4.34
N TRP A 117 8.32 5.53 4.22
CA TRP A 117 7.52 6.04 5.33
C TRP A 117 6.12 5.46 5.26
N CYS A 118 5.41 5.44 6.38
CA CYS A 118 4.02 5.06 6.38
C CYS A 118 3.17 5.96 7.29
N ARG A 119 1.91 6.04 6.92
CA ARG A 119 0.82 6.49 7.78
C ARG A 119 -0.12 5.31 7.97
N TYR A 120 -0.68 5.14 9.16
CA TYR A 120 -1.64 4.08 9.44
C TYR A 120 -2.69 4.56 10.43
N LEU A 121 -3.90 4.04 10.26
CA LEU A 121 -5.05 4.43 11.06
C LEU A 121 -5.86 3.18 11.40
N THR A 122 -6.00 2.92 12.69
CA THR A 122 -6.92 1.89 13.20
C THR A 122 -8.34 2.41 13.16
N VAL A 123 -9.26 1.67 12.56
CA VAL A 123 -10.67 2.05 12.41
C VAL A 123 -11.56 0.82 12.55
N ASP A 124 -12.85 1.02 12.81
CA ASP A 124 -13.83 -0.08 12.78
C ASP A 124 -13.86 -0.74 11.41
N ASP A 125 -14.13 -2.05 11.43
CA ASP A 125 -14.03 -2.95 10.29
C ASP A 125 -14.86 -2.51 9.08
N ILE A 126 -16.02 -1.90 9.31
CA ILE A 126 -16.93 -1.37 8.29
C ILE A 126 -16.28 -0.25 7.45
N TRP A 127 -15.39 0.54 8.05
CA TRP A 127 -14.73 1.66 7.38
C TRP A 127 -13.51 1.25 6.58
N ILE A 128 -12.89 0.12 6.91
CA ILE A 128 -11.62 -0.32 6.34
C ILE A 128 -11.69 -0.43 4.80
N PRO A 129 -12.66 -1.14 4.19
CA PRO A 129 -12.70 -1.27 2.73
C PRO A 129 -13.01 0.05 2.02
N LEU A 130 -13.84 0.90 2.63
CA LEU A 130 -14.23 2.18 2.05
C LEU A 130 -13.05 3.16 2.04
N GLY A 131 -12.35 3.30 3.17
CA GLY A 131 -11.19 4.18 3.29
C GLY A 131 -10.07 3.82 2.32
N GLU A 132 -9.71 2.53 2.24
CA GLU A 132 -8.71 2.04 1.27
C GLU A 132 -9.11 2.38 -0.17
N SER A 133 -10.33 2.03 -0.56
CA SER A 133 -10.81 2.22 -1.95
C SER A 133 -10.80 3.69 -2.34
N LEU A 134 -11.22 4.59 -1.44
CA LEU A 134 -11.24 6.02 -1.70
C LEU A 134 -9.83 6.58 -1.89
N ILE A 135 -8.86 6.22 -1.04
CA ILE A 135 -7.49 6.72 -1.20
C ILE A 135 -6.86 6.17 -2.48
N ILE A 136 -7.08 4.90 -2.82
CA ILE A 136 -6.60 4.33 -4.10
C ILE A 136 -7.21 5.09 -5.29
N GLN A 137 -8.49 5.41 -5.24
CA GLN A 137 -9.18 6.16 -6.30
C GLN A 137 -8.62 7.57 -6.45
N LEU A 138 -8.36 8.27 -5.33
CA LEU A 138 -7.87 9.64 -5.33
C LEU A 138 -6.41 9.76 -5.78
N TYR A 139 -5.55 8.87 -5.30
CA TYR A 139 -4.10 8.99 -5.48
C TYR A 139 -3.53 8.11 -6.58
N ARG A 140 -4.26 7.06 -6.98
CA ARG A 140 -3.81 6.01 -7.91
C ARG A 140 -2.35 5.58 -7.62
N PRO A 141 -2.06 5.03 -6.43
CA PRO A 141 -0.68 4.72 -6.05
C PRO A 141 -0.03 3.76 -7.07
N LEU A 142 1.26 3.96 -7.34
CA LEU A 142 1.99 3.24 -8.39
C LEU A 142 1.94 1.71 -8.20
N TRP A 143 2.13 1.22 -6.98
CA TRP A 143 2.11 -0.21 -6.65
C TRP A 143 0.70 -0.80 -6.50
N ASN A 144 -0.35 0.02 -6.54
CA ASN A 144 -1.73 -0.44 -6.59
C ASN A 144 -2.29 -0.51 -8.02
N SER A 145 -1.70 0.23 -8.96
CA SER A 145 -2.31 0.49 -10.28
C SER A 145 -1.46 0.10 -11.48
N VAL A 146 -0.14 0.04 -11.32
CA VAL A 146 0.80 -0.17 -12.44
C VAL A 146 1.73 -1.35 -12.15
N VAL A 147 2.33 -1.37 -10.95
CA VAL A 147 3.33 -2.36 -10.55
C VAL A 147 2.69 -3.33 -9.55
N ASP A 148 1.87 -4.24 -10.06
CA ASP A 148 1.11 -5.18 -9.23
C ASP A 148 2.02 -6.20 -8.51
N GLY A 149 1.58 -6.60 -7.33
CA GLY A 149 2.12 -7.75 -6.60
C GLY A 149 2.81 -7.47 -5.28
N PHE A 150 3.03 -6.19 -4.93
CA PHE A 150 3.67 -5.82 -3.67
C PHE A 150 3.02 -6.50 -2.46
N GLY A 151 1.68 -6.43 -2.36
CA GLY A 151 0.92 -7.02 -1.26
C GLY A 151 0.70 -8.54 -1.32
N ASN A 152 1.31 -9.26 -2.26
CA ASN A 152 1.17 -10.71 -2.35
C ASN A 152 2.01 -11.42 -1.27
N HIS A 153 1.47 -12.54 -0.79
CA HIS A 153 2.22 -13.51 0.00
C HIS A 153 2.76 -14.63 -0.88
N ASP A 154 3.65 -15.46 -0.32
CA ASP A 154 4.05 -16.71 -0.97
C ASP A 154 2.79 -17.52 -1.33
N PRO A 155 2.59 -17.87 -2.62
CA PRO A 155 1.44 -18.67 -3.02
C PRO A 155 1.51 -20.10 -2.45
N GLY A 156 2.64 -20.56 -1.94
CA GLY A 156 2.80 -21.88 -1.35
C GLY A 156 2.81 -23.00 -2.40
N SER A 157 2.97 -24.24 -1.91
CA SER A 157 3.11 -25.42 -2.75
C SER A 157 1.95 -25.59 -3.73
N GLY A 158 2.29 -25.94 -4.98
CA GLY A 158 1.31 -26.20 -6.04
C GLY A 158 0.81 -24.96 -6.81
N ARG A 159 1.07 -23.74 -6.31
CA ARG A 159 0.64 -22.50 -6.97
C ARG A 159 1.77 -21.71 -7.65
N TYR A 160 2.99 -22.25 -7.66
CA TYR A 160 4.16 -21.66 -8.34
C TYR A 160 4.09 -21.66 -9.88
N LYS A 161 3.11 -22.32 -10.49
CA LYS A 161 2.85 -22.19 -11.94
C LYS A 161 2.32 -20.81 -12.33
N GLY A 162 1.85 -20.01 -11.35
CA GLY A 162 1.45 -18.62 -11.58
C GLY A 162 2.64 -17.75 -12.00
N ALA A 163 2.37 -16.76 -12.84
CA ALA A 163 3.39 -15.81 -13.28
C ALA A 163 3.91 -14.98 -12.10
N ARG A 164 5.22 -14.70 -12.12
CA ARG A 164 5.86 -13.78 -11.19
C ARG A 164 5.19 -12.39 -11.31
N PRO A 165 4.82 -11.75 -10.19
CA PRO A 165 4.24 -10.42 -10.23
C PRO A 165 5.20 -9.35 -10.77
N SER A 166 4.66 -8.27 -11.35
CA SER A 166 5.46 -7.16 -11.89
C SER A 166 6.38 -6.54 -10.84
N TRP A 167 5.90 -6.41 -9.59
CA TRP A 167 6.74 -5.91 -8.50
C TRP A 167 7.97 -6.78 -8.28
N ASP A 168 7.82 -8.12 -8.27
CA ASP A 168 8.94 -9.05 -8.10
C ASP A 168 9.85 -9.14 -9.33
N ALA A 169 9.38 -8.71 -10.50
CA ALA A 169 10.18 -8.65 -11.71
C ALA A 169 11.18 -7.50 -11.66
N ILE A 170 10.81 -6.36 -11.09
CA ILE A 170 11.67 -5.16 -11.00
C ILE A 170 12.29 -4.94 -9.61
N HIS A 171 11.83 -5.67 -8.58
CA HIS A 171 12.38 -5.67 -7.22
C HIS A 171 12.70 -7.11 -6.78
N PRO A 172 13.78 -7.70 -7.31
CA PRO A 172 14.16 -9.07 -6.96
C PRO A 172 14.57 -9.15 -5.48
N GLY A 173 14.25 -10.27 -4.83
CA GLY A 173 14.62 -10.49 -3.42
C GLY A 173 13.71 -11.42 -2.63
N ARG A 174 12.41 -11.45 -2.95
CA ARG A 174 11.47 -12.40 -2.34
C ARG A 174 11.72 -13.81 -2.90
N SER A 175 12.32 -14.69 -2.11
CA SER A 175 12.73 -16.04 -2.52
C SER A 175 11.61 -16.94 -3.06
N TRP A 176 10.34 -16.67 -2.72
CA TRP A 176 9.23 -17.42 -3.31
C TRP A 176 8.94 -17.01 -4.75
N ALA A 177 9.23 -15.76 -5.12
CA ALA A 177 8.93 -15.24 -6.45
C ALA A 177 9.85 -15.84 -7.52
N THR A 178 11.06 -16.28 -7.15
CA THR A 178 11.97 -17.00 -8.05
C THR A 178 11.45 -18.39 -8.42
N LYS A 179 10.59 -18.99 -7.59
CA LYS A 179 9.93 -20.27 -7.85
C LYS A 179 8.76 -20.14 -8.82
N CYS A 180 8.20 -18.93 -8.97
CA CYS A 180 7.10 -18.68 -9.89
C CYS A 180 7.54 -18.77 -11.35
N ALA A 181 6.57 -19.02 -12.25
CA ALA A 181 6.78 -18.89 -13.69
C ALA A 181 7.24 -17.46 -14.06
N PRO A 182 7.88 -17.26 -15.23
CA PRO A 182 8.32 -15.93 -15.66
C PRO A 182 7.22 -14.87 -15.59
N ALA A 183 7.62 -13.62 -15.38
CA ALA A 183 6.67 -12.50 -15.37
C ALA A 183 6.02 -12.36 -16.74
N LYS A 184 4.75 -11.93 -16.76
CA LYS A 184 4.00 -11.72 -18.01
C LYS A 184 4.54 -10.55 -18.85
N LEU A 185 5.19 -9.59 -18.19
CA LEU A 185 5.80 -8.42 -18.81
C LEU A 185 7.31 -8.49 -18.58
N SER A 186 8.08 -8.07 -19.59
CA SER A 186 9.49 -7.79 -19.39
C SER A 186 9.68 -6.60 -18.45
N GLU A 187 10.85 -6.54 -17.81
CA GLU A 187 11.26 -5.40 -16.99
C GLU A 187 11.13 -4.07 -17.77
N GLU A 188 11.63 -4.02 -19.00
CA GLU A 188 11.50 -2.85 -19.89
C GLU A 188 10.04 -2.39 -20.06
N ASN A 189 9.10 -3.32 -20.27
CA ASN A 189 7.69 -2.98 -20.43
C ASN A 189 7.06 -2.49 -19.12
N ILE A 190 7.53 -2.98 -17.97
CA ILE A 190 7.09 -2.49 -16.65
C ILE A 190 7.63 -1.07 -16.42
N LEU A 191 8.90 -0.83 -16.73
CA LEU A 191 9.53 0.49 -16.63
C LEU A 191 8.86 1.51 -17.57
N LYS A 192 8.52 1.11 -18.80
CA LYS A 192 7.73 1.94 -19.72
C LYS A 192 6.38 2.32 -19.12
N LYS A 193 5.67 1.39 -18.50
CA LYS A 193 4.39 1.69 -17.83
C LYS A 193 4.56 2.65 -16.65
N ILE A 194 5.66 2.57 -15.90
CA ILE A 194 5.98 3.52 -14.84
C ILE A 194 6.21 4.93 -15.44
N SER A 195 6.96 5.03 -16.54
CA SER A 195 7.13 6.29 -17.26
C SER A 195 5.80 6.86 -17.76
N ASP A 196 4.96 6.03 -18.38
CA ASP A 196 3.64 6.42 -18.87
C ASP A 196 2.74 6.89 -17.69
N TYR A 197 2.82 6.24 -16.53
CA TYR A 197 2.12 6.66 -15.32
C TYR A 197 2.51 8.10 -14.91
N TRP A 198 3.81 8.40 -14.86
CA TRP A 198 4.28 9.73 -14.49
C TRP A 198 3.81 10.84 -15.44
N SER A 199 3.61 10.53 -16.72
CA SER A 199 3.10 11.49 -17.70
C SER A 199 1.64 11.92 -17.44
N THR A 200 0.88 11.09 -16.72
CA THR A 200 -0.54 11.32 -16.42
C THR A 200 -0.81 11.64 -14.95
N GLN A 201 0.19 11.45 -14.08
CA GLN A 201 0.02 11.59 -12.65
C GLN A 201 -0.14 13.06 -12.26
N THR A 202 -1.27 13.36 -11.64
CA THR A 202 -1.60 14.67 -11.09
C THR A 202 -2.05 14.51 -9.64
N LEU A 203 -1.62 15.41 -8.76
CA LEU A 203 -2.28 15.62 -7.48
C LEU A 203 -3.10 16.89 -7.63
N VAL A 204 -4.43 16.77 -7.52
CA VAL A 204 -5.27 17.95 -7.31
C VAL A 204 -4.98 18.40 -5.89
N LEU A 205 -4.31 19.55 -5.79
CA LEU A 205 -3.97 20.24 -4.54
C LEU A 205 -5.24 20.75 -3.85
#